data_AF-A0A671E7J8-F1
#
_entry.id   AF-A0A671E7J8-F1
#
_cell.length_a   1.000
_cell.length_b   1.000
_cell.length_c   1.000
_cell.angle_alpha   90.00
_cell.angle_beta   90.00
_cell.angle_gamma   90.00
#
_symmetry.space_group_name_H-M   'P 1'
#
loop_
_entity.id
_entity.type
_entity.pdbx_description
1 polymer ?
#
loop_
_entity_poly.entity_id
_entity_poly.type
_entity_poly.pdbx_seq_one_letter_code
_entity_poly.pdbx_strand_id
1 'polypeptide(L)' 'MPRLLVLCLLRRRRRVAHSGRRLAHSAHGRSPQLASSDVAVGLVVIFMTFLTPCGYMLSNLNQFRRD' A
#
# COMPACT_ATOMS: atom_id res chain seq x y z
N MET A 1 50.09 16.75 12.23
CA MET A 1 49.15 15.59 12.20
C MET A 1 48.01 15.81 11.20
N PRO A 2 48.26 15.69 9.87
CA PRO A 2 47.26 16.06 8.85
C PRO A 2 46.38 14.90 8.35
N ARG A 3 46.72 13.64 8.65
CA ARG A 3 46.08 12.45 8.04
C ARG A 3 44.71 12.10 8.64
N LEU A 4 44.48 12.44 9.91
CA LEU A 4 43.22 12.20 10.62
C LEU A 4 42.07 13.04 10.06
N LEU A 5 42.32 14.32 9.75
CA LEU A 5 41.30 15.21 9.18
C LEU A 5 40.84 14.75 7.79
N VAL A 6 41.77 14.26 6.97
CA VAL A 6 41.48 13.74 5.62
C VAL A 6 40.59 12.50 5.71
N LEU A 7 40.88 11.56 6.62
CA LEU A 7 40.05 10.37 6.86
C LEU A 7 38.65 10.74 7.37
N CYS A 8 38.54 11.72 8.27
CA CYS A 8 37.26 12.22 8.76
C CYS A 8 36.40 12.84 7.65
N LEU A 9 37.01 13.65 6.78
CA LEU A 9 36.31 14.28 5.65
C LEU A 9 35.88 13.26 4.58
N LEU A 10 36.72 12.26 4.28
CA LEU A 10 36.39 11.16 3.38
C LEU A 10 35.25 10.28 3.93
N ARG A 11 35.27 9.97 5.23
CA ARG A 11 34.19 9.21 5.89
C ARG A 11 32.88 10.00 5.91
N ARG A 12 32.94 11.32 6.11
CA ARG A 12 31.77 12.21 6.03
C ARG A 12 31.22 12.29 4.61
N ARG A 13 32.06 12.42 3.59
CA ARG A 13 31.64 12.39 2.18
C ARG A 13 30.99 11.06 1.78
N ARG A 14 31.52 9.91 2.23
CA ARG A 14 30.87 8.61 1.96
C ARG A 14 29.49 8.49 2.62
N ARG A 15 29.31 9.05 3.82
CA ARG A 15 27.99 9.09 4.48
C ARG A 15 27.00 9.99 3.75
N VAL A 16 27.46 11.12 3.21
CA VAL A 16 26.62 12.06 2.43
C VAL A 16 26.35 11.55 1.00
N ALA A 17 27.23 10.72 0.44
CA ALA A 17 27.03 10.10 -0.87
C ALA A 17 25.99 8.98 -0.89
N HIS A 18 25.58 8.44 0.27
CA HIS A 18 24.48 7.47 0.37
C HIS A 18 23.10 8.11 0.60
N SER A 19 23.05 9.43 0.82
CA SER A 19 21.79 10.19 0.94
C SER A 19 21.28 10.74 -0.40
N GLY A 20 21.94 10.43 -1.52
CA GLY A 20 21.47 10.75 -2.85
C GLY A 20 21.14 9.46 -3.59
N ARG A 21 19.86 9.30 -3.99
CA ARG A 21 19.43 8.37 -5.05
C ARG A 21 19.15 6.93 -4.64
N ARG A 22 18.12 6.74 -3.82
CA ARG A 22 17.15 5.67 -4.07
C ARG A 22 15.76 6.28 -4.04
N LEU A 23 15.06 6.14 -5.16
CA LEU A 23 13.61 6.31 -5.27
C LEU A 23 12.96 5.41 -4.21
N ALA A 24 12.72 5.97 -3.01
CA ALA A 24 12.00 5.31 -1.94
C ALA A 24 10.50 5.37 -2.25
N HIS A 25 10.08 4.75 -3.36
CA HIS A 25 8.66 4.57 -3.70
C HIS A 25 7.99 3.44 -2.91
N SER A 26 8.72 2.83 -1.97
CA SER A 26 8.09 2.07 -0.90
C SER A 26 8.44 2.79 0.38
N ALA A 27 7.50 3.59 0.88
CA ALA A 27 7.54 4.02 2.25
C ALA A 27 7.59 2.74 3.10
N HIS A 28 8.79 2.37 3.55
CA HIS A 28 8.98 1.32 4.53
C HIS A 28 8.59 1.87 5.92
N GLY A 29 7.42 2.52 5.99
CA GLY A 29 6.68 2.68 7.22
C GLY A 29 6.05 1.32 7.49
N ARG A 30 6.32 0.75 8.66
CA ARG A 30 5.75 -0.49 9.16
C ARG A 30 4.28 -0.61 8.75
N SER A 31 4.00 -1.27 7.63
CA SER A 31 2.65 -1.74 7.35
C SER A 31 2.41 -2.82 8.41
N PRO A 32 1.34 -2.73 9.21
CA PRO A 32 0.86 -3.89 9.94
C PRO A 32 0.83 -5.05 8.93
N GLN A 33 1.45 -6.17 9.25
CA GLN A 33 1.35 -7.36 8.41
C GLN A 33 -0.14 -7.68 8.30
N LEU A 34 -0.77 -7.27 7.20
CA LEU A 34 -2.16 -7.57 6.94
C LEU A 34 -2.24 -9.08 6.80
N ALA A 35 -2.97 -9.73 7.70
CA ALA A 35 -3.19 -11.16 7.59
C ALA A 35 -3.92 -11.44 6.27
N SER A 36 -3.59 -12.55 5.61
CA SER A 36 -4.26 -12.94 4.37
C SER A 36 -5.79 -13.06 4.55
N SER A 37 -6.25 -13.36 5.77
CA SER A 37 -7.66 -13.37 6.15
C SER A 37 -8.31 -12.00 6.06
N ASP A 38 -7.61 -10.93 6.49
CA ASP A 38 -8.16 -9.57 6.53
C ASP A 38 -8.37 -9.04 5.11
N VAL A 39 -7.44 -9.37 4.21
CA VAL A 39 -7.57 -9.06 2.78
C VAL A 39 -8.76 -9.82 2.17
N ALA A 40 -8.88 -11.13 2.45
CA ALA A 40 -9.98 -11.94 1.94
C ALA A 40 -11.34 -11.42 2.41
N VAL A 41 -11.48 -11.12 3.71
CA VAL A 41 -12.70 -10.54 4.28
C VAL A 41 -12.99 -9.18 3.65
N GLY A 42 -12.00 -8.31 3.53
CA GLY A 42 -12.16 -7.00 2.89
C GLY A 42 -12.66 -7.11 1.45
N LEU A 43 -12.08 -8.02 0.66
CA LEU A 43 -12.54 -8.29 -0.71
C LEU A 43 -13.98 -8.80 -0.73
N VAL A 44 -14.32 -9.80 0.09
CA VAL A 44 -15.68 -10.35 0.14
C VAL A 44 -16.70 -9.26 0.51
N VAL A 45 -16.39 -8.42 1.50
CA VAL A 45 -17.27 -7.31 1.90
C VAL A 45 -17.44 -6.33 0.76
N ILE A 46 -16.35 -5.89 0.12
CA ILE A 46 -16.41 -4.98 -1.04
C ILE A 46 -17.29 -5.59 -2.13
N PHE A 47 -17.05 -6.82 -2.56
CA PHE A 47 -17.84 -7.45 -3.61
C PHE A 47 -19.32 -7.59 -3.22
N MET A 48 -19.61 -8.07 -2.00
CA MET A 48 -20.98 -8.26 -1.53
C MET A 48 -21.74 -6.94 -1.38
N THR A 49 -21.09 -5.84 -1.02
CA THR A 49 -21.76 -4.52 -0.95
C THR A 49 -22.32 -4.06 -2.29
N PHE A 50 -21.72 -4.46 -3.42
CA PHE A 50 -22.24 -4.14 -4.75
C PHE A 50 -23.13 -5.26 -5.31
N LEU A 51 -22.73 -6.52 -5.13
CA LEU A 51 -23.45 -7.66 -5.70
C LEU A 51 -24.82 -7.87 -5.05
N THR A 52 -24.95 -7.62 -3.74
CA THR A 52 -26.22 -7.82 -3.03
C THR A 52 -27.35 -6.93 -3.56
N PRO A 53 -27.20 -5.58 -3.62
CA PRO A 53 -28.25 -4.73 -4.16
C PRO A 53 -28.51 -4.99 -5.64
N CYS A 54 -27.47 -5.25 -6.44
CA CYS A 54 -27.64 -5.63 -7.84
C CYS A 54 -28.45 -6.93 -7.98
N GLY A 55 -28.09 -7.99 -7.26
CA GLY A 55 -28.80 -9.27 -7.30
C GLY A 55 -30.26 -9.13 -6.88
N TYR A 56 -30.54 -8.30 -5.87
CA TYR A 56 -31.90 -7.96 -5.48
C TYR A 56 -32.66 -7.25 -6.60
N MET A 57 -32.09 -6.19 -7.18
CA MET A 57 -32.76 -5.46 -8.28
C MET A 57 -33.02 -6.37 -9.47
N LEU A 58 -32.02 -7.15 -9.90
CA LEU A 58 -32.15 -8.08 -11.03
C LEU A 58 -33.23 -9.12 -10.78
N SER A 59 -33.31 -9.67 -9.57
CA SER A 59 -34.34 -10.67 -9.21
C SER A 59 -35.76 -10.08 -9.24
N ASN A 60 -35.90 -8.79 -8.95
CA ASN A 60 -37.20 -8.11 -8.90
C ASN A 60 -37.56 -7.36 -10.19
N LEU A 61 -36.73 -7.43 -11.25
CA LEU A 61 -37.01 -6.75 -12.53
C LEU A 61 -38.37 -7.11 -13.12
N ASN A 62 -38.83 -8.35 -12.93
CA ASN A 62 -40.12 -8.79 -13.46
C ASN A 62 -41.31 -8.27 -12.64
N GLN A 63 -41.10 -7.91 -11.37
CA GLN A 63 -42.10 -7.19 -10.57
C GLN A 63 -42.14 -5.72 -10.99
N PHE A 64 -40.99 -5.06 -11.07
CA PHE A 64 -40.90 -3.65 -11.50
C PHE A 64 -41.38 -3.38 -12.94
N ARG A 65 -41.41 -4.41 -13.80
CA ARG A 65 -41.93 -4.29 -15.17
C ARG A 65 -43.45 -4.47 -15.27
N ARG A 66 -44.07 -5.08 -14.26
CA ARG A 66 -45.51 -5.40 -14.25
C ARG A 66 -46.34 -4.31 -13.57
N ASP A 67 -45.73 -3.55 -12.69
CA ASP A 67 -46.23 -2.27 -12.19
C ASP A 67 -46.02 -1.15 -13.24
#